data_AF-A0AAN8CNG9-F1
#
_entry.id   AF-A0AAN8CNG9-F1
#
_cell.length_a   1.000
_cell.length_b   1.000
_cell.length_c   1.000
_cell.angle_alpha   90.00
_cell.angle_beta   90.00
_cell.angle_gamma   90.00
#
_symmetry.space_group_name_H-M   'P 1'
#
loop_
_entity.id
_entity.type
_entity.pdbx_description
1 polymer ?
#
loop_
_entity_poly.entity_id
_entity_poly.type
_entity_poly.pdbx_seq_one_letter_code
_entity_poly.pdbx_strand_id
1 'polypeptide(L)'
;MVVLTNNEEQDYILIEERQCSSLPNSPAKRVSPTKKKQFYINQAIRNSDLTPRAKGKKSLRRLENTRYLANLLEKDECTKDDLEVCSNPAIPSIFTEACTNGNYIEPWNDFMNCSGEEQEKLLSLLELEGAKKKSTSGPLKDERNVNPAFSAQDFFQRIDRRLRATLKRKQIPMGTLEILEENVLSFFIAQPNSVYTTNLASSFERLLLHAVCQYMDLVSASSDYNGSRQTEVVNKQEEFLPPGLLLSAHLEQMS
;
A
#
# COMPACT_ATOMS: atom_id res chain seq x y z
N MET A 1 13.48 70.91 31.77
CA MET A 1 12.42 71.92 31.52
C MET A 1 11.83 71.65 30.12
N VAL A 2 10.82 72.42 29.68
CA VAL A 2 9.91 72.05 28.59
C VAL A 2 10.42 72.45 27.19
N VAL A 3 10.55 71.43 26.31
CA VAL A 3 10.04 71.27 24.91
C VAL A 3 10.30 72.34 23.81
N LEU A 4 10.19 71.87 22.54
CA LEU A 4 10.22 72.56 21.23
C LEU A 4 11.64 72.68 20.59
N THR A 5 11.91 72.38 19.32
CA THR A 5 11.30 71.54 18.23
C THR A 5 12.49 71.05 17.32
N ASN A 6 12.48 70.60 16.04
CA ASN A 6 11.52 70.48 14.92
C ASN A 6 12.04 69.47 13.85
N ASN A 7 11.34 69.31 12.70
CA ASN A 7 11.76 68.66 11.43
C ASN A 7 11.91 67.12 11.39
N GLU A 8 11.47 66.38 10.36
CA GLU A 8 10.47 66.69 9.30
C GLU A 8 10.00 65.39 8.60
N GLU A 9 8.80 65.39 8.01
CA GLU A 9 8.16 64.25 7.33
C GLU A 9 8.47 64.27 5.81
N GLN A 10 8.87 63.14 5.21
CA GLN A 10 8.01 62.25 4.40
C GLN A 10 7.17 62.96 3.34
N ASP A 11 7.45 62.68 2.06
CA ASP A 11 6.62 63.09 0.93
C ASP A 11 6.46 61.93 -0.07
N TYR A 12 5.30 61.85 -0.73
CA TYR A 12 4.77 60.59 -1.29
C TYR A 12 4.84 60.53 -2.83
N ILE A 13 5.28 59.40 -3.39
CA ILE A 13 5.30 59.18 -4.84
C ILE A 13 3.99 58.55 -5.30
N LEU A 14 3.21 59.30 -6.08
CA LEU A 14 1.98 58.84 -6.73
C LEU A 14 2.25 57.83 -7.85
N ILE A 15 1.36 56.84 -7.99
CA ILE A 15 1.37 55.86 -9.08
C ILE A 15 0.48 56.39 -10.21
N GLU A 16 1.04 56.53 -11.41
CA GLU A 16 0.30 56.94 -12.62
C GLU A 16 0.19 55.76 -13.60
N GLU A 17 -1.00 55.22 -13.80
CA GLU A 17 -1.24 54.12 -14.74
C GLU A 17 -1.13 54.60 -16.20
N ARG A 18 -0.20 54.02 -16.97
CA ARG A 18 -0.07 54.27 -18.41
C ARG A 18 -0.37 53.02 -19.22
N GLN A 19 -1.59 52.97 -19.74
CA GLN A 19 -1.97 51.99 -20.77
C GLN A 19 -1.22 52.30 -22.07
N CYS A 20 -0.43 51.33 -22.57
CA CYS A 20 0.15 51.40 -23.92
C CYS A 20 -0.46 50.31 -24.80
N SER A 21 -1.05 50.73 -25.92
CA SER A 21 -1.68 49.86 -26.91
C SER A 21 -0.66 49.07 -27.73
N SER A 22 -1.08 47.91 -28.22
CA SER A 22 -0.22 46.97 -28.97
C SER A 22 0.06 47.44 -30.40
N LEU A 23 1.31 47.33 -30.85
CA LEU A 23 1.70 47.42 -32.26
C LEU A 23 2.03 46.03 -32.84
N PRO A 24 1.66 45.73 -34.10
CA PRO A 24 1.82 44.40 -34.69
C PRO A 24 3.27 44.15 -35.13
N ASN A 25 3.80 42.96 -34.78
CA ASN A 25 5.18 42.59 -35.11
C ASN A 25 5.25 41.55 -36.25
N SER A 26 6.23 41.71 -37.14
CA SER A 26 6.24 41.08 -38.49
C SER A 26 6.63 39.58 -38.49
N PRO A 27 6.02 38.73 -39.35
CA PRO A 27 6.19 37.27 -39.31
C PRO A 27 7.49 36.77 -39.96
N ALA A 28 8.64 36.97 -39.32
CA ALA A 28 9.93 36.46 -39.76
C ALA A 28 10.45 35.29 -38.89
N LYS A 29 9.86 34.09 -39.03
CA LYS A 29 10.28 32.86 -38.30
C LYS A 29 11.66 32.35 -38.75
N ARG A 30 12.74 32.99 -38.30
CA ARG A 30 14.12 32.49 -38.43
C ARG A 30 14.32 31.25 -37.53
N VAL A 31 14.01 30.07 -38.07
CA VAL A 31 14.24 28.78 -37.38
C VAL A 31 15.73 28.60 -37.11
N SER A 32 16.12 28.43 -35.85
CA SER A 32 17.53 28.31 -35.47
C SER A 32 18.17 27.04 -36.05
N PRO A 33 19.47 27.08 -36.45
CA PRO A 33 20.16 25.93 -37.02
C PRO A 33 20.11 24.68 -36.12
N THR A 34 20.11 24.86 -34.80
CA THR A 34 19.98 23.79 -33.79
C THR A 34 18.69 22.99 -33.98
N LYS A 35 17.54 23.67 -34.12
CA LYS A 35 16.24 23.00 -34.35
C LYS A 35 16.22 22.25 -35.69
N LYS A 36 16.80 22.82 -36.75
CA LYS A 36 16.92 22.15 -38.05
C LYS A 36 17.82 20.91 -37.99
N LYS A 37 18.92 20.95 -37.21
CA LYS A 37 19.79 19.78 -36.98
C LYS A 37 19.08 18.68 -36.20
N GLN A 38 18.33 19.02 -35.14
CA GLN A 38 17.57 18.04 -34.35
C GLN A 38 16.41 17.40 -35.16
N PHE A 39 15.77 18.14 -36.07
CA PHE A 39 14.78 17.57 -37.00
C PHE A 39 15.36 16.40 -37.82
N TYR A 40 16.51 16.62 -38.48
CA TYR A 40 17.15 15.55 -39.27
C TYR A 40 17.70 14.41 -38.41
N ILE A 41 18.16 14.68 -37.17
CA ILE A 41 18.60 13.62 -36.24
C ILE A 41 17.41 12.73 -35.84
N ASN A 42 16.23 13.31 -35.58
CA ASN A 42 15.04 12.55 -35.21
C ASN A 42 14.40 11.81 -36.40
N GLN A 43 14.61 12.30 -37.62
CA GLN A 43 14.11 11.68 -38.86
C GLN A 43 15.08 10.64 -39.46
N ALA A 44 16.33 10.57 -38.99
CA ALA A 44 17.32 9.59 -39.42
C ALA A 44 17.03 8.20 -38.84
N ILE A 45 16.94 7.18 -39.70
CA ILE A 45 16.84 5.78 -39.28
C ILE A 45 18.12 5.41 -38.52
N ARG A 46 17.98 4.92 -37.28
CA ARG A 46 19.14 4.60 -36.45
C ARG A 46 19.71 3.23 -36.82
N ASN A 47 21.01 3.04 -36.64
CA ASN A 47 21.67 1.75 -36.88
C ASN A 47 21.14 0.59 -35.98
N SER A 48 20.43 0.89 -34.89
CA SER A 48 19.69 -0.07 -34.06
C SER A 48 18.47 -0.71 -34.76
N ASP A 49 18.00 -0.05 -35.81
CA ASP A 49 16.74 -0.31 -36.49
C ASP A 49 17.04 -0.98 -37.85
N LEU A 50 18.17 -0.64 -38.48
CA LEU A 50 18.73 -1.30 -39.67
C LEU A 50 19.45 -2.64 -39.37
N THR A 51 19.85 -2.91 -38.12
CA THR A 51 20.51 -4.17 -37.76
C THR A 51 19.53 -5.16 -37.10
N PRO A 52 19.26 -6.33 -37.72
CA PRO A 52 18.37 -7.35 -37.15
C PRO A 52 19.06 -8.15 -36.04
N ARG A 53 19.48 -7.47 -34.96
CA ARG A 53 19.87 -8.14 -33.71
C ARG A 53 18.71 -8.99 -33.22
N ALA A 54 18.94 -10.29 -33.03
CA ALA A 54 17.97 -11.25 -32.52
C ALA A 54 17.31 -10.73 -31.22
N LYS A 55 16.04 -10.28 -31.33
CA LYS A 55 15.31 -9.64 -30.23
C LYS A 55 14.79 -10.73 -29.28
N GLY A 56 15.59 -11.14 -28.29
CA GLY A 56 15.16 -12.12 -27.28
C GLY A 56 13.86 -11.71 -26.56
N LYS A 57 13.13 -12.66 -25.97
CA LYS A 57 11.73 -12.50 -25.50
C LYS A 57 11.42 -11.19 -24.73
N LYS A 58 12.35 -10.68 -23.92
CA LYS A 58 12.22 -9.40 -23.18
C LYS A 58 12.20 -8.16 -24.09
N SER A 59 12.90 -8.20 -25.23
CA SER A 59 12.89 -7.14 -26.24
C SER A 59 11.69 -7.25 -27.19
N LEU A 60 11.19 -8.46 -27.45
CA LEU A 60 9.95 -8.68 -28.19
C LEU A 60 8.77 -8.04 -27.43
N ARG A 61 8.58 -8.41 -26.15
CA ARG A 61 7.56 -7.83 -25.25
C ARG A 61 7.61 -6.31 -25.11
N ARG A 62 8.79 -5.71 -25.21
CA ARG A 62 8.94 -4.24 -25.23
C ARG A 62 8.36 -3.65 -26.52
N LEU A 63 8.69 -4.23 -27.67
CA LEU A 63 8.15 -3.79 -28.97
C LEU A 63 6.63 -4.01 -29.05
N GLU A 64 6.13 -5.14 -28.55
CA GLU A 64 4.71 -5.46 -28.44
C GLU A 64 3.96 -4.43 -27.58
N ASN A 65 4.46 -4.12 -26.37
CA ASN A 65 3.89 -3.07 -25.52
C ASN A 65 3.93 -1.68 -26.20
N THR A 66 5.04 -1.31 -26.84
CA THR A 66 5.13 -0.01 -27.54
C THR A 66 4.12 0.08 -28.69
N ARG A 67 3.93 -1.00 -29.46
CA ARG A 67 2.92 -1.06 -30.54
C ARG A 67 1.49 -1.03 -29.99
N TYR A 68 1.23 -1.70 -28.87
CA TYR A 68 -0.07 -1.70 -28.21
C TYR A 68 -0.43 -0.29 -27.68
N LEU A 69 0.50 0.40 -27.04
CA LEU A 69 0.32 1.78 -26.57
C LEU A 69 0.11 2.77 -27.73
N ALA A 70 0.85 2.61 -28.85
CA ALA A 70 0.63 3.41 -30.04
C ALA A 70 -0.78 3.19 -30.63
N ASN A 71 -1.24 1.95 -30.72
CA ASN A 71 -2.56 1.63 -31.29
C ASN A 71 -3.74 1.95 -30.34
N LEU A 72 -3.48 2.17 -29.05
CA LEU A 72 -4.42 2.81 -28.12
C LEU A 72 -4.54 4.32 -28.43
N LEU A 73 -3.42 5.01 -28.62
CA LEU A 73 -3.39 6.44 -28.96
C LEU A 73 -4.00 6.72 -30.35
N GLU A 74 -3.79 5.84 -31.33
CA GLU A 74 -4.43 5.92 -32.66
C GLU A 74 -5.96 5.79 -32.62
N LYS A 75 -6.55 5.33 -31.51
CA LYS A 75 -8.00 5.28 -31.29
C LYS A 75 -8.54 6.49 -30.52
N ASP A 76 -7.66 7.37 -30.06
CA ASP A 76 -7.98 8.58 -29.29
C ASP A 76 -7.77 9.84 -30.14
N GLU A 77 -7.78 9.72 -31.48
CA GLU A 77 -8.05 10.85 -32.38
C GLU A 77 -9.52 11.26 -32.25
N CYS A 78 -9.81 11.97 -31.16
CA CYS A 78 -11.09 12.59 -30.86
C CYS A 78 -11.58 13.44 -32.06
N THR A 79 -12.81 13.19 -32.49
CA THR A 79 -13.50 13.96 -33.52
C THR A 79 -13.67 15.40 -33.07
N LYS A 80 -13.08 16.35 -33.82
CA LYS A 80 -12.86 17.75 -33.43
C LYS A 80 -14.10 18.66 -33.40
N ASP A 81 -15.29 18.12 -33.17
CA ASP A 81 -16.57 18.85 -33.27
C ASP A 81 -17.40 18.88 -31.97
N ASP A 82 -17.10 18.02 -30.99
CA ASP A 82 -17.75 18.07 -29.67
C ASP A 82 -16.87 18.83 -28.65
N LEU A 83 -16.92 20.16 -28.71
CA LEU A 83 -16.46 21.04 -27.64
C LEU A 83 -17.51 21.09 -26.49
N GLU A 84 -18.05 19.94 -26.09
CA GLU A 84 -18.87 19.87 -24.89
C GLU A 84 -17.94 19.92 -23.66
N VAL A 85 -18.18 20.92 -22.80
CA VAL A 85 -17.33 21.18 -21.63
C VAL A 85 -17.40 19.98 -20.70
N CYS A 86 -16.28 19.25 -20.58
CA CYS A 86 -16.14 18.14 -19.64
C CYS A 86 -16.24 18.65 -18.20
N SER A 87 -17.48 18.77 -17.72
CA SER A 87 -17.85 19.46 -16.48
C SER A 87 -17.64 18.60 -15.23
N ASN A 88 -16.96 17.47 -15.38
CA ASN A 88 -16.55 16.59 -14.30
C ASN A 88 -15.16 17.03 -13.81
N PRO A 89 -15.01 17.68 -12.64
CA PRO A 89 -13.69 17.91 -12.07
C PRO A 89 -13.00 16.56 -11.87
N ALA A 90 -11.75 16.46 -12.31
CA ALA A 90 -10.97 15.24 -12.14
C ALA A 90 -10.90 14.87 -10.65
N ILE A 91 -11.08 13.58 -10.34
CA ILE A 91 -11.01 13.07 -8.97
C ILE A 91 -9.68 13.55 -8.35
N PRO A 92 -9.71 14.25 -7.20
CA PRO A 92 -8.50 14.84 -6.62
C PRO A 92 -7.45 13.76 -6.38
N SER A 93 -6.18 14.09 -6.64
CA SER A 93 -5.08 13.20 -6.28
C SER A 93 -5.03 13.02 -4.77
N ILE A 94 -4.45 11.92 -4.28
CA ILE A 94 -4.22 11.70 -2.83
C ILE A 94 -3.44 12.89 -2.23
N PHE A 95 -2.51 13.49 -3.00
CA PHE A 95 -1.80 14.71 -2.61
C PHE A 95 -2.68 15.96 -2.62
N THR A 96 -3.64 16.05 -3.52
CA THR A 96 -4.64 17.14 -3.54
C THR A 96 -5.54 17.03 -2.32
N GLU A 97 -6.09 15.85 -2.05
CA GLU A 97 -6.94 15.58 -0.88
C GLU A 97 -6.19 15.85 0.44
N ALA A 98 -4.95 15.36 0.58
CA ALA A 98 -4.12 15.60 1.76
C ALA A 98 -3.86 17.11 2.02
N CYS A 99 -3.84 17.93 0.97
CA CYS A 99 -3.62 19.38 1.03
C CYS A 99 -4.91 20.22 0.98
N THR A 100 -6.11 19.62 0.95
CA THR A 100 -7.40 20.35 0.97
C THR A 100 -8.44 19.81 1.97
N ASN A 101 -8.24 18.61 2.52
CA ASN A 101 -9.15 18.02 3.49
C ASN A 101 -8.91 18.60 4.89
N GLY A 102 -9.91 19.33 5.41
CA GLY A 102 -9.86 20.02 6.71
C GLY A 102 -9.36 19.14 7.86
N ASN A 103 -9.81 17.88 7.90
CA ASN A 103 -9.46 16.90 8.94
C ASN A 103 -7.96 16.60 9.05
N TYR A 104 -7.17 16.85 7.99
CA TYR A 104 -5.72 16.74 8.02
C TYR A 104 -5.04 18.10 8.22
N ILE A 105 -5.60 19.16 7.63
CA ILE A 105 -4.94 20.47 7.58
C ILE A 105 -5.14 21.29 8.86
N GLU A 106 -6.23 21.09 9.59
CA GLU A 106 -6.49 21.77 10.88
C GLU A 106 -5.50 21.29 11.96
N PRO A 107 -5.39 19.98 12.30
CA PRO A 107 -4.39 19.51 13.27
C PRO A 107 -2.94 19.76 12.83
N TRP A 108 -2.68 19.78 11.51
CA TRP A 108 -1.36 20.12 10.98
C TRP A 108 -1.01 21.60 11.18
N ASN A 109 -1.95 22.50 10.91
CA ASN A 109 -1.76 23.93 11.16
C ASN A 109 -1.60 24.22 12.65
N ASP A 110 -2.40 23.58 13.51
CA ASP A 110 -2.27 23.72 14.97
C ASP A 110 -0.87 23.29 15.44
N PHE A 111 -0.41 22.10 15.01
CA PHE A 111 0.95 21.62 15.31
C PHE A 111 2.05 22.56 14.77
N MET A 112 1.92 23.04 13.53
CA MET A 112 2.89 23.97 12.92
C MET A 112 2.93 25.35 13.59
N ASN A 113 1.87 25.75 14.30
CA ASN A 113 1.78 27.00 15.06
C ASN A 113 2.22 26.85 16.53
N CYS A 114 2.38 25.63 17.06
CA CYS A 114 3.00 25.39 18.37
C CYS A 114 4.46 25.83 18.42
N SER A 115 4.98 26.12 19.62
CA SER A 115 6.42 26.30 19.80
C SER A 115 7.19 24.98 19.60
N GLY A 116 8.47 25.05 19.22
CA GLY A 116 9.28 23.85 18.98
C GLY A 116 9.39 22.90 20.18
N GLU A 117 9.37 23.44 21.41
CA GLU A 117 9.38 22.64 22.65
C GLU A 117 8.04 21.90 22.87
N GLU A 118 6.93 22.49 22.43
CA GLU A 118 5.60 21.84 22.44
C GLU A 118 5.48 20.80 21.33
N GLN A 119 6.04 21.06 20.14
CA GLN A 119 6.14 20.09 19.05
C GLN A 119 6.93 18.85 19.48
N GLU A 120 8.08 19.02 20.15
CA GLU A 120 8.89 17.92 20.67
C GLU A 120 8.14 17.11 21.75
N LYS A 121 7.41 17.77 22.65
CA LYS A 121 6.55 17.12 23.64
C LYS A 121 5.40 16.33 23.00
N LEU A 122 4.75 16.88 21.97
CA LEU A 122 3.67 16.23 21.23
C LEU A 122 4.19 15.00 20.46
N LEU A 123 5.34 15.12 19.78
CA LEU A 123 5.99 13.99 19.10
C LEU A 123 6.41 12.90 20.10
N SER A 124 6.98 13.28 21.25
CA SER A 124 7.34 12.34 22.32
C SER A 124 6.12 11.62 22.91
N LEU A 125 5.00 12.34 23.07
CA LEU A 125 3.73 11.75 23.52
C LEU A 125 3.16 10.79 22.49
N LEU A 126 3.20 11.14 21.20
CA LEU A 126 2.76 10.28 20.10
C LEU A 126 3.67 9.05 19.91
N GLU A 127 4.98 9.15 20.15
CA GLU A 127 5.86 7.98 20.17
C GLU A 127 5.55 7.08 21.37
N LEU A 128 5.37 7.65 22.57
CA LEU A 128 4.99 6.88 23.77
C LEU A 128 3.61 6.23 23.61
N GLU A 129 2.64 6.91 23.02
CA GLU A 129 1.32 6.37 22.74
C GLU A 129 1.36 5.35 21.58
N GLY A 130 2.24 5.54 20.59
CA GLY A 130 2.53 4.58 19.53
C GLY A 130 3.22 3.31 20.06
N ALA A 131 4.11 3.43 21.05
CA ALA A 131 4.71 2.32 21.77
C ALA A 131 3.66 1.60 22.63
N LYS A 132 2.79 2.33 23.34
CA LYS A 132 1.64 1.75 24.06
C LYS A 132 0.69 1.04 23.09
N LYS A 133 0.36 1.63 21.95
CA LYS A 133 -0.44 1.00 20.88
C LYS A 133 0.22 -0.25 20.32
N LYS A 134 1.57 -0.31 20.24
CA LYS A 134 2.32 -1.54 19.90
C LYS A 134 2.31 -2.61 21.00
N SER A 135 2.28 -2.24 22.29
CA SER A 135 2.15 -3.20 23.41
C SER A 135 0.69 -3.64 23.66
N THR A 136 -0.28 -2.78 23.36
CA THR A 136 -1.72 -3.10 23.44
C THR A 136 -2.18 -3.81 22.17
N SER A 137 -1.49 -3.63 21.04
CA SER A 137 -1.41 -4.62 19.95
C SER A 137 -0.42 -5.75 20.28
N GLY A 138 -0.47 -6.25 21.52
CA GLY A 138 -0.18 -7.64 21.79
C GLY A 138 -1.14 -8.55 21.00
N PRO A 139 -1.09 -9.88 21.17
CA PRO A 139 -2.06 -10.76 20.52
C PRO A 139 -3.48 -10.28 20.84
N LEU A 140 -4.32 -10.15 19.81
CA LEU A 140 -5.75 -9.86 19.95
C LEU A 140 -6.29 -10.71 21.09
N LYS A 141 -6.85 -10.06 22.12
CA LYS A 141 -7.50 -10.80 23.21
C LYS A 141 -8.58 -11.67 22.58
N ASP A 142 -8.59 -12.93 22.98
CA ASP A 142 -9.32 -13.93 22.23
C ASP A 142 -10.81 -13.93 22.63
N GLU A 143 -11.55 -13.01 22.03
CA GLU A 143 -12.96 -12.72 22.31
C GLU A 143 -13.93 -13.85 21.89
N ARG A 144 -13.44 -15.07 21.62
CA ARG A 144 -14.23 -16.31 21.52
C ARG A 144 -15.16 -16.52 22.71
N ASN A 145 -14.76 -16.07 23.90
CA ASN A 145 -15.57 -16.10 25.13
C ASN A 145 -16.63 -14.97 25.19
N VAL A 146 -16.37 -13.82 24.54
CA VAL A 146 -17.19 -12.61 24.67
C VAL A 146 -18.32 -12.54 23.65
N ASN A 147 -18.12 -13.09 22.44
CA ASN A 147 -19.14 -13.07 21.39
C ASN A 147 -19.25 -14.43 20.66
N PRO A 148 -20.27 -15.26 20.96
CA PRO A 148 -20.55 -16.51 20.26
C PRO A 148 -20.86 -16.37 18.76
N ALA A 149 -21.09 -15.15 18.26
CA ALA A 149 -21.26 -14.86 16.84
C ALA A 149 -19.95 -14.47 16.12
N PHE A 150 -18.77 -14.74 16.72
CA PHE A 150 -17.47 -14.63 16.05
C PHE A 150 -17.48 -15.45 14.75
N SER A 151 -17.27 -14.81 13.59
CA SER A 151 -17.43 -15.49 12.32
C SER A 151 -16.21 -16.35 12.00
N ALA A 152 -16.42 -17.46 11.30
CA ALA A 152 -15.34 -18.23 10.68
C ALA A 152 -14.47 -17.35 9.77
N GLN A 153 -15.09 -16.34 9.15
CA GLN A 153 -14.43 -15.30 8.35
C GLN A 153 -13.40 -14.48 9.16
N ASP A 154 -13.62 -14.27 10.46
CA ASP A 154 -12.77 -13.45 11.33
C ASP A 154 -11.54 -14.25 11.80
N PHE A 155 -11.73 -15.51 12.21
CA PHE A 155 -10.62 -16.46 12.39
C PHE A 155 -9.82 -16.62 11.09
N PHE A 156 -10.51 -16.68 9.94
CA PHE A 156 -9.83 -16.71 8.65
C PHE A 156 -9.04 -15.42 8.37
N GLN A 157 -9.45 -14.24 8.83
CA GLN A 157 -8.62 -13.02 8.71
C GLN A 157 -7.38 -13.03 9.62
N ARG A 158 -7.33 -13.82 10.71
CA ARG A 158 -6.14 -13.98 11.57
C ARG A 158 -4.98 -14.66 10.81
N ILE A 159 -5.30 -15.57 9.88
CA ILE A 159 -4.32 -16.26 9.01
C ILE A 159 -3.57 -15.25 8.13
N ASP A 160 -2.26 -15.38 7.95
CA ASP A 160 -1.42 -14.51 7.12
C ASP A 160 -1.97 -14.28 5.70
N ARG A 161 -1.93 -13.04 5.19
CA ARG A 161 -2.42 -12.69 3.83
C ARG A 161 -1.86 -13.61 2.73
N ARG A 162 -0.62 -14.09 2.87
CA ARG A 162 0.02 -15.04 1.94
C ARG A 162 -0.52 -16.47 2.07
N LEU A 163 -0.81 -16.91 3.29
CA LEU A 163 -1.47 -18.19 3.57
C LEU A 163 -2.92 -18.15 3.07
N ARG A 164 -3.69 -17.10 3.37
CA ARG A 164 -5.06 -16.89 2.82
C ARG A 164 -5.09 -16.96 1.28
N ALA A 165 -4.10 -16.37 0.60
CA ALA A 165 -3.97 -16.41 -0.86
C ALA A 165 -3.51 -17.78 -1.43
N THR A 166 -3.08 -18.70 -0.56
CA THR A 166 -2.79 -20.10 -0.90
C THR A 166 -4.01 -20.98 -0.61
N LEU A 167 -4.69 -20.75 0.52
CA LEU A 167 -5.93 -21.44 0.91
C LEU A 167 -7.14 -21.16 0.01
N LYS A 168 -7.11 -20.09 -0.80
CA LYS A 168 -8.15 -19.81 -1.82
C LYS A 168 -7.87 -20.43 -3.20
N ARG A 169 -7.02 -21.46 -3.28
CA ARG A 169 -6.69 -22.16 -4.53
C ARG A 169 -7.36 -23.55 -4.53
N LYS A 170 -8.01 -23.92 -5.64
CA LYS A 170 -8.77 -25.18 -5.81
C LYS A 170 -7.91 -26.46 -5.89
N GLN A 171 -6.78 -26.52 -5.17
CA GLN A 171 -5.82 -27.64 -5.15
C GLN A 171 -5.23 -27.82 -3.74
N ILE A 172 -6.10 -27.85 -2.72
CA ILE A 172 -5.73 -28.15 -1.34
C ILE A 172 -6.15 -29.59 -1.05
N PRO A 173 -5.25 -30.47 -0.58
CA PRO A 173 -5.62 -31.79 -0.10
C PRO A 173 -6.40 -31.65 1.22
N MET A 174 -7.73 -31.61 1.16
CA MET A 174 -8.55 -31.26 2.33
C MET A 174 -8.36 -32.27 3.49
N GLY A 175 -8.34 -33.57 3.20
CA GLY A 175 -8.01 -34.61 4.21
C GLY A 175 -6.65 -34.42 4.90
N THR A 176 -5.66 -33.80 4.26
CA THR A 176 -4.39 -33.45 4.92
C THR A 176 -4.54 -32.24 5.85
N LEU A 177 -5.40 -31.28 5.50
CA LEU A 177 -5.74 -30.15 6.37
C LEU A 177 -6.58 -30.61 7.57
N GLU A 178 -7.61 -31.44 7.34
CA GLU A 178 -8.46 -32.06 8.36
C GLU A 178 -7.62 -32.83 9.40
N ILE A 179 -6.72 -33.71 8.96
CA ILE A 179 -5.85 -34.48 9.86
C ILE A 179 -4.93 -33.56 10.68
N LEU A 180 -4.34 -32.52 10.08
CA LEU A 180 -3.53 -31.55 10.82
C LEU A 180 -4.36 -30.76 11.83
N GLU A 181 -5.60 -30.43 11.48
CA GLU A 181 -6.57 -29.71 12.29
C GLU A 181 -7.06 -30.53 13.49
N GLU A 182 -7.44 -31.79 13.29
CA GLU A 182 -7.86 -32.72 14.34
C GLU A 182 -6.72 -33.02 15.34
N ASN A 183 -5.49 -33.23 14.86
CA ASN A 183 -4.33 -33.49 15.73
C ASN A 183 -4.01 -32.30 16.65
N VAL A 184 -4.09 -31.06 16.13
CA VAL A 184 -3.86 -29.85 16.94
C VAL A 184 -5.01 -29.63 17.92
N LEU A 185 -6.27 -29.75 17.46
CA LEU A 185 -7.46 -29.53 18.28
C LEU A 185 -7.56 -30.54 19.43
N SER A 186 -7.37 -31.83 19.16
CA SER A 186 -7.42 -32.88 20.19
C SER A 186 -6.30 -32.73 21.23
N PHE A 187 -5.08 -32.37 20.81
CA PHE A 187 -3.97 -32.11 21.72
C PHE A 187 -4.25 -30.94 22.66
N PHE A 188 -4.67 -29.79 22.13
CA PHE A 188 -4.88 -28.59 22.97
C PHE A 188 -6.17 -28.64 23.79
N ILE A 189 -7.17 -29.44 23.42
CA ILE A 189 -8.29 -29.77 24.31
C ILE A 189 -7.82 -30.62 25.50
N ALA A 190 -6.96 -31.61 25.28
CA ALA A 190 -6.45 -32.47 26.34
C ALA A 190 -5.43 -31.78 27.25
N GLN A 191 -4.56 -30.94 26.69
CA GLN A 191 -3.45 -30.30 27.42
C GLN A 191 -3.20 -28.85 26.92
N PRO A 192 -4.05 -27.87 27.31
CA PRO A 192 -3.99 -26.49 26.79
C PRO A 192 -2.65 -25.76 26.91
N ASN A 193 -1.83 -26.11 27.91
CA ASN A 193 -0.59 -25.43 28.27
C ASN A 193 0.69 -26.25 27.94
N SER A 194 0.61 -27.22 27.03
CA SER A 194 1.77 -27.98 26.55
C SER A 194 2.24 -27.55 25.16
N VAL A 195 3.44 -27.95 24.77
CA VAL A 195 3.99 -27.75 23.42
C VAL A 195 3.62 -28.96 22.56
N TYR A 196 2.90 -28.74 21.46
CA TYR A 196 2.70 -29.75 20.43
C TYR A 196 3.90 -29.73 19.47
N THR A 197 4.54 -30.87 19.27
CA THR A 197 5.76 -30.98 18.44
C THR A 197 5.57 -32.05 17.37
N THR A 198 5.82 -31.70 16.11
CA THR A 198 5.68 -32.61 14.97
C THR A 198 6.79 -32.45 13.93
N ASN A 199 7.14 -33.54 13.24
CA ASN A 199 8.24 -33.60 12.28
C ASN A 199 7.69 -33.80 10.86
N LEU A 200 7.16 -32.74 10.27
CA LEU A 200 6.52 -32.76 8.95
C LEU A 200 7.56 -32.63 7.83
N ALA A 201 7.78 -33.72 7.09
CA ALA A 201 8.72 -33.74 5.97
C ALA A 201 8.33 -32.71 4.88
N SER A 202 7.07 -32.67 4.49
CA SER A 202 6.57 -31.73 3.47
C SER A 202 6.60 -30.30 3.97
N SER A 203 7.20 -29.41 3.17
CA SER A 203 7.11 -27.96 3.40
C SER A 203 5.68 -27.42 3.18
N PHE A 204 4.84 -28.15 2.45
CA PHE A 204 3.44 -27.78 2.24
C PHE A 204 2.54 -28.21 3.42
N GLU A 205 2.77 -29.38 4.02
CA GLU A 205 2.08 -29.75 5.27
C GLU A 205 2.42 -28.76 6.40
N ARG A 206 3.68 -28.35 6.52
CA ARG A 206 4.08 -27.27 7.46
C ARG A 206 3.37 -25.95 7.16
N LEU A 207 3.17 -25.62 5.88
CA LEU A 207 2.44 -24.42 5.45
C LEU A 207 0.95 -24.48 5.88
N LEU A 208 0.31 -25.65 5.76
CA LEU A 208 -1.05 -25.88 6.22
C LEU A 208 -1.15 -25.84 7.75
N LEU A 209 -0.23 -26.51 8.47
CA LEU A 209 -0.17 -26.49 9.93
C LEU A 209 -0.04 -25.06 10.47
N HIS A 210 0.86 -24.24 9.92
CA HIS A 210 0.98 -22.83 10.30
C HIS A 210 -0.33 -22.05 10.10
N ALA A 211 -1.12 -22.36 9.06
CA ALA A 211 -2.42 -21.73 8.85
C ALA A 211 -3.50 -22.21 9.84
N VAL A 212 -3.56 -23.51 10.14
CA VAL A 212 -4.42 -24.08 11.21
C VAL A 212 -4.12 -23.41 12.55
N CYS A 213 -2.84 -23.29 12.92
CA CYS A 213 -2.44 -22.64 14.17
C CYS A 213 -2.92 -21.18 14.23
N GLN A 214 -2.70 -20.39 13.17
CA GLN A 214 -3.14 -19.00 13.12
C GLN A 214 -4.67 -18.85 13.17
N TYR A 215 -5.43 -19.79 12.59
CA TYR A 215 -6.89 -19.83 12.69
C TYR A 215 -7.36 -20.15 14.13
N MET A 216 -6.69 -21.08 14.80
CA MET A 216 -6.99 -21.49 16.18
C MET A 216 -6.43 -20.55 17.26
N ASP A 217 -5.79 -19.45 16.86
CA ASP A 217 -5.11 -18.46 17.72
C ASP A 217 -3.75 -18.89 18.33
N LEU A 218 -3.24 -20.06 17.92
CA LEU A 218 -2.01 -20.68 18.41
C LEU A 218 -0.75 -20.10 17.74
N VAL A 219 0.35 -20.05 18.49
CA VAL A 219 1.68 -19.69 17.97
C VAL A 219 2.37 -20.93 17.42
N SER A 220 3.03 -20.82 16.27
CA SER A 220 3.75 -21.95 15.66
C SER A 220 5.09 -21.53 15.04
N ALA A 221 6.13 -22.34 15.25
CA ALA A 221 7.49 -22.09 14.80
C ALA A 221 8.10 -23.35 14.18
N SER A 222 8.87 -23.21 13.09
CA SER A 222 9.50 -24.34 12.39
C SER A 222 11.03 -24.25 12.38
N SER A 223 11.70 -25.04 13.22
CA SER A 223 13.15 -25.14 13.40
C SER A 223 13.74 -26.32 12.61
N ASP A 224 15.07 -26.35 12.43
CA ASP A 224 15.79 -27.51 11.89
C ASP A 224 16.51 -28.24 13.04
N TYR A 225 16.12 -29.49 13.34
CA TYR A 225 16.65 -30.30 14.44
C TYR A 225 17.09 -31.68 13.94
N ASN A 226 18.30 -32.11 14.28
CA ASN A 226 18.90 -33.37 13.83
C ASN A 226 18.80 -33.63 12.31
N GLY A 227 18.91 -32.57 11.50
CA GLY A 227 18.82 -32.64 10.04
C GLY A 227 17.39 -32.76 9.46
N SER A 228 16.35 -32.72 10.30
CA SER A 228 14.93 -32.72 9.90
C SER A 228 14.25 -31.41 10.31
N ARG A 229 13.23 -30.97 9.57
CA ARG A 229 12.42 -29.83 10.01
C ARG A 229 11.41 -30.27 11.07
N GLN A 230 11.51 -29.65 12.23
CA GLN A 230 10.55 -29.79 13.33
C GLN A 230 9.63 -28.57 13.33
N THR A 231 8.37 -28.76 13.72
CA THR A 231 7.41 -27.68 13.95
C THR A 231 6.85 -27.81 15.36
N GLU A 232 7.02 -26.76 16.15
CA GLU A 232 6.48 -26.59 17.50
C GLU A 232 5.26 -25.66 17.43
N VAL A 233 4.25 -25.97 18.23
CA VAL A 233 3.02 -25.18 18.38
C VAL A 233 2.75 -25.00 19.87
N VAL A 234 2.38 -23.79 20.26
CA VAL A 234 2.19 -23.38 21.66
C VAL A 234 0.93 -22.53 21.77
N ASN A 235 0.10 -22.78 22.79
CA ASN A 235 -0.97 -21.87 23.15
C ASN A 235 -0.41 -20.64 23.88
N LYS A 236 -0.91 -19.46 23.52
CA LYS A 236 -0.52 -18.17 24.14
C LYS A 236 -1.52 -17.68 25.19
N GLN A 237 -2.67 -18.36 25.30
CA GLN A 237 -3.73 -18.12 26.29
C GLN A 237 -3.64 -19.21 27.38
N GLU A 238 -4.15 -18.93 28.59
CA GLU A 238 -4.13 -19.90 29.70
C GLU A 238 -5.10 -21.09 29.49
N GLU A 239 -6.16 -20.87 28.71
CA GLU A 239 -7.15 -21.86 28.29
C GLU A 239 -7.11 -22.06 26.77
N PHE A 240 -7.56 -23.21 26.26
CA PHE A 240 -7.75 -23.42 24.83
C PHE A 240 -9.24 -23.39 24.48
N LEU A 241 -9.64 -22.42 23.65
CA LEU A 241 -10.99 -22.27 23.13
C LEU A 241 -11.03 -22.80 21.68
N PRO A 242 -11.67 -23.95 21.38
CA PRO A 242 -11.76 -24.42 20.00
C PRO A 242 -12.62 -23.47 19.14
N PRO A 243 -12.31 -23.29 17.85
CA PRO A 243 -13.16 -22.49 16.95
C PRO A 243 -14.48 -23.22 16.66
N GLY A 244 -15.60 -22.49 16.65
CA GLY A 244 -16.95 -23.07 16.42
C GLY A 244 -17.20 -23.62 15.01
N LEU A 245 -16.37 -23.26 14.04
CA LEU A 245 -16.28 -23.90 12.72
C LEU A 245 -14.81 -24.13 12.39
N LEU A 246 -14.47 -25.31 11.90
CA LEU A 246 -13.11 -25.69 11.49
C LEU A 246 -12.68 -24.99 10.19
N LEU A 247 -11.38 -24.79 10.01
CA LEU A 247 -10.78 -24.18 8.83
C LEU A 247 -11.02 -24.99 7.56
N SER A 248 -10.92 -26.32 7.65
CA SER A 248 -11.33 -27.28 6.62
C SER A 248 -12.77 -27.01 6.14
N ALA A 249 -13.75 -27.15 7.03
CA ALA A 249 -15.17 -26.92 6.73
C ALA A 249 -15.47 -25.48 6.27
N HIS A 250 -14.77 -24.47 6.78
CA HIS A 250 -14.90 -23.10 6.31
C HIS A 250 -14.43 -22.93 4.86
N LEU A 251 -13.35 -23.62 4.45
CA LEU A 251 -12.85 -23.57 3.08
C LEU A 251 -13.74 -24.34 2.09
N GLU A 252 -14.38 -25.44 2.51
CA GLU A 252 -15.40 -26.11 1.69
C GLU A 252 -16.59 -25.20 1.38
N GLN A 253 -17.05 -24.41 2.37
CA GLN A 253 -18.11 -23.41 2.19
C GLN A 253 -17.72 -22.25 1.25
N MET A 254 -16.46 -22.16 0.82
CA MET A 254 -15.92 -21.11 -0.06
C MET A 254 -15.53 -21.59 -1.47
N SER A 255 -15.74 -22.87 -1.81
CA SER A 255 -15.14 -23.51 -2.99
C SER A 255 -15.97 -23.45 -4.29
#